data_AF-A0AAV6CP35-F1
#
_entry.id   AF-A0AAV6CP35-F1
#
_cell.length_a   1.000
_cell.length_b   1.000
_cell.length_c   1.000
_cell.angle_alpha   90.00
_cell.angle_beta   90.00
_cell.angle_gamma   90.00
#
_symmetry.space_group_name_H-M   'P 1'
#
loop_
_entity.id
_entity.type
_entity.pdbx_description
1 polymer ?
#
loop_
_entity_poly.entity_id
_entity_poly.type
_entity_poly.pdbx_seq_one_letter_code
_entity_poly.pdbx_strand_id
1 'polypeptide(L)'
;MGQRRPRRWWLLAALPLLAFLETAEAQQPVTISVIDVAGDLSSVQVILDNYKKAFPNKVKEIKTQRAPEPELPAKIKAQQDAGRLDINLIMTGQSAASQLISAGQLVKLFPTYDKMFPRDELTDAGRALQDEAEGYLLPSVVSNGGPVLIYNPKKVPNPPKTAEQLLAWAKANPGKFLYARPANSGPGRSILAGMSYVLKDRDPKDPEKGWDKTWAFLKELGQSIEYYPTGTGFTLKEFAQEQRWMIAGIMEWDMKPRAEGMIPPESKITILENTTFVIDGHYWAIPKGVSPAELEVILDLMKFMRRPEQQVLTWRAFIGPSIKAATLDKAPPDLQTYVKEIWRPEYDEIGKKWKVTPMLEVKRLNYAIERWDKEVGAQKIKKQ
;
A
#
# COMPACT_ATOMS: atom_id res chain seq x y z
N MET A 1 54.43 72.06 51.86
CA MET A 1 53.37 71.60 50.92
C MET A 1 54.05 71.02 49.69
N GLY A 2 53.71 69.79 49.32
CA GLY A 2 54.31 69.08 48.18
C GLY A 2 54.36 67.56 48.40
N GLN A 3 53.19 66.94 48.56
CA GLN A 3 53.03 65.50 48.83
C GLN A 3 53.47 64.63 47.64
N ARG A 4 54.26 63.60 47.94
CA ARG A 4 54.63 62.50 47.03
C ARG A 4 53.39 61.62 46.74
N ARG A 5 53.08 61.38 45.45
CA ARG A 5 52.04 60.42 45.01
C ARG A 5 52.62 59.00 44.93
N PRO A 6 51.89 57.94 45.33
CA PRO A 6 52.32 56.56 45.13
C PRO A 6 51.89 56.01 43.76
N ARG A 7 52.75 55.18 43.16
CA ARG A 7 52.46 54.41 41.93
C ARG A 7 51.50 53.24 42.26
N ARG A 8 50.30 53.25 41.69
CA ARG A 8 49.39 52.08 41.67
C ARG A 8 49.79 51.13 40.54
N TRP A 9 50.08 49.88 40.89
CA TRP A 9 50.20 48.77 39.96
C TRP A 9 48.80 48.24 39.67
N TRP A 10 48.43 48.12 38.39
CA TRP A 10 47.19 47.47 37.98
C TRP A 10 47.47 45.98 37.77
N LEU A 11 46.92 45.13 38.63
CA LEU A 11 46.79 43.70 38.39
C LEU A 11 45.61 43.48 37.44
N LEU A 12 45.90 43.12 36.19
CA LEU A 12 44.92 42.58 35.26
C LEU A 12 44.61 41.13 35.67
N ALA A 13 43.43 40.92 36.25
CA ALA A 13 42.89 39.58 36.45
C ALA A 13 42.38 39.06 35.09
N ALA A 14 43.04 38.03 34.56
CA ALA A 14 42.56 37.28 33.41
C ALA A 14 41.39 36.37 33.86
N LEU A 15 40.17 36.70 33.42
CA LEU A 15 39.01 35.81 33.50
C LEU A 15 39.12 34.78 32.37
N PRO A 16 39.07 33.46 32.66
CA PRO A 16 38.99 32.47 31.60
C PRO A 16 37.58 32.50 31.00
N LEU A 17 37.47 32.77 29.69
CA LEU A 17 36.27 32.47 28.93
C LEU A 17 36.08 30.95 28.93
N LEU A 18 35.16 30.46 29.74
CA LEU A 18 34.59 29.12 29.58
C LEU A 18 33.73 29.14 28.31
N ALA A 19 34.24 28.51 27.25
CA ALA A 19 33.44 28.16 26.09
C ALA A 19 32.35 27.18 26.55
N PHE A 20 31.08 27.61 26.51
CA PHE A 20 29.96 26.69 26.57
C PHE A 20 30.01 25.82 25.30
N LEU A 21 30.52 24.61 25.43
CA LEU A 21 30.16 23.52 24.52
C LEU A 21 28.66 23.31 24.73
N GLU A 22 27.84 23.75 23.77
CA GLU A 22 26.49 23.22 23.61
C GLU A 22 26.62 21.72 23.40
N THR A 23 26.51 20.97 24.50
CA THR A 23 26.23 19.55 24.43
C THR A 23 24.87 19.44 23.76
N ALA A 24 24.83 18.97 22.51
CA ALA A 24 23.60 18.59 21.85
C ALA A 24 22.83 17.67 22.82
N GLU A 25 21.74 18.20 23.39
CA GLU A 25 20.92 17.45 24.33
C GLU A 25 20.41 16.21 23.58
N ALA A 26 20.77 15.03 24.07
CA ALA A 26 20.39 13.78 23.42
C ALA A 26 18.85 13.73 23.35
N GLN A 27 18.32 13.80 22.13
CA GLN A 27 16.88 13.82 21.89
C GLN A 27 16.24 12.60 22.56
N GLN A 28 15.23 12.84 23.42
CA GLN A 28 14.55 11.77 24.13
C GLN A 28 13.92 10.78 23.12
N PRO A 29 13.97 9.46 23.38
CA PRO A 29 13.38 8.48 22.48
C PRO A 29 11.88 8.76 22.25
N VAL A 30 11.46 8.82 20.99
CA VAL A 30 10.08 9.16 20.61
C VAL A 30 9.17 7.93 20.65
N THR A 31 7.85 8.16 20.73
CA THR A 31 6.84 7.13 20.45
C THR A 31 6.32 7.34 19.04
N ILE A 32 6.42 6.33 18.18
CA ILE A 32 5.91 6.38 16.80
C ILE A 32 4.55 5.71 16.77
N SER A 33 3.54 6.43 16.30
CA SER A 33 2.20 5.91 16.04
C SER A 33 2.03 5.64 14.54
N VAL A 34 1.79 4.38 14.20
CA VAL A 34 1.63 3.88 12.84
C VAL A 34 0.17 3.48 12.64
N ILE A 35 -0.47 4.01 11.61
CA ILE A 35 -1.77 3.53 11.14
C ILE A 35 -1.59 2.68 9.88
N ASP A 36 -2.20 1.51 9.86
CA ASP A 36 -2.26 0.63 8.70
C ASP A 36 -3.69 0.50 8.20
N VAL A 37 -3.90 0.96 6.97
CA VAL A 37 -5.19 0.81 6.27
C VAL A 37 -5.08 -0.03 5.00
N ALA A 38 -3.87 -0.52 4.69
CA ALA A 38 -3.59 -1.32 3.51
C ALA A 38 -3.50 -2.82 3.82
N GLY A 39 -3.23 -3.17 5.08
CA GLY A 39 -2.85 -4.53 5.50
C GLY A 39 -1.33 -4.75 5.52
N ASP A 40 -0.55 -3.67 5.38
CA ASP A 40 0.90 -3.73 5.22
C ASP A 40 1.62 -4.25 6.47
N LEU A 41 1.03 -4.10 7.67
CA LEU A 41 1.60 -4.65 8.90
C LEU A 41 1.85 -6.16 8.82
N SER A 42 1.05 -6.88 8.04
CA SER A 42 1.31 -8.31 7.82
C SER A 42 2.64 -8.59 7.12
N SER A 43 3.16 -7.63 6.37
CA SER A 43 4.43 -7.69 5.63
C SER A 43 5.59 -7.10 6.45
N VAL A 44 5.33 -6.05 7.24
CA VAL A 44 6.41 -5.22 7.82
C VAL A 44 6.48 -5.20 9.34
N GLN A 45 5.57 -5.86 10.08
CA GLN A 45 5.60 -5.84 11.56
C GLN A 45 6.95 -6.27 12.13
N VAL A 46 7.52 -7.36 11.60
CA VAL A 46 8.86 -7.85 12.04
C VAL A 46 9.95 -6.81 11.80
N ILE A 47 9.82 -5.99 10.75
CA ILE A 47 10.79 -4.94 10.43
C ILE A 47 10.67 -3.77 11.42
N LEU A 48 9.45 -3.39 11.80
CA LEU A 48 9.22 -2.40 12.86
C LEU A 48 9.83 -2.86 14.18
N ASP A 49 9.64 -4.13 14.54
CA ASP A 49 10.20 -4.72 15.76
C ASP A 49 11.74 -4.75 15.71
N ASN A 50 12.33 -5.07 14.56
CA ASN A 50 13.77 -5.02 14.33
C ASN A 50 14.33 -3.60 14.51
N TYR A 51 13.65 -2.57 14.00
CA TYR A 51 14.06 -1.17 14.19
C TYR A 51 14.03 -0.76 15.65
N LYS A 52 12.91 -1.04 16.35
CA LYS A 52 12.77 -0.75 17.78
C LYS A 52 13.89 -1.42 18.60
N LYS A 53 14.21 -2.67 18.28
CA LYS A 53 15.29 -3.42 18.94
C LYS A 53 16.68 -2.83 18.65
N ALA A 54 16.92 -2.39 17.43
CA ALA A 54 18.22 -1.85 17.01
C ALA A 54 18.47 -0.41 17.49
N PHE A 55 17.42 0.38 17.71
CA PHE A 55 17.52 1.81 18.04
C PHE A 55 16.71 2.20 19.30
N PRO A 56 16.95 1.57 20.47
CA PRO A 56 16.22 1.88 21.70
C PRO A 56 16.45 3.32 22.20
N ASN A 57 17.56 3.95 21.79
CA ASN A 57 17.87 5.35 22.11
C ASN A 57 17.11 6.35 21.21
N LYS A 58 16.51 5.91 20.10
CA LYS A 58 15.72 6.77 19.20
C LYS A 58 14.22 6.57 19.38
N VAL A 59 13.80 5.33 19.63
CA VAL A 59 12.38 4.96 19.75
C VAL A 59 12.15 4.18 21.02
N LYS A 60 11.27 4.72 21.88
CA LYS A 60 10.77 4.02 23.06
C LYS A 60 9.74 2.96 22.69
N GLU A 61 8.83 3.31 21.78
CA GLU A 61 7.70 2.49 21.42
C GLU A 61 7.23 2.76 19.99
N ILE A 62 6.82 1.71 19.28
CA ILE A 62 6.08 1.81 18.02
C ILE A 62 4.69 1.25 18.29
N LYS A 63 3.68 2.11 18.25
CA LYS A 63 2.27 1.75 18.39
C LYS A 63 1.69 1.54 17.00
N THR A 64 1.01 0.42 16.78
CA THR A 64 0.35 0.13 15.51
C THR A 64 -1.16 0.07 15.71
N GLN A 65 -1.92 0.61 14.77
CA GLN A 65 -3.37 0.52 14.74
C GLN A 65 -3.84 0.22 13.32
N ARG A 66 -4.98 -0.46 13.18
CA ARG A 66 -5.61 -0.74 11.88
C ARG A 66 -6.91 0.03 11.74
N ALA A 67 -7.22 0.47 10.52
CA ALA A 67 -8.50 1.08 10.18
C ALA A 67 -8.88 0.79 8.72
N PRO A 68 -10.16 0.90 8.34
CA PRO A 68 -10.56 0.88 6.94
C PRO A 68 -9.95 2.02 6.12
N GLU A 69 -9.52 1.72 4.89
CA GLU A 69 -8.88 2.68 3.96
C GLU A 69 -9.66 4.01 3.79
N PRO A 70 -11.00 4.02 3.60
CA PRO A 70 -11.74 5.27 3.40
C PRO A 70 -11.84 6.19 4.62
N GLU A 71 -11.62 5.67 5.82
CA GLU A 71 -11.71 6.49 7.05
C GLU A 71 -10.47 7.36 7.24
N LEU A 72 -9.36 6.99 6.58
CA LEU A 72 -8.06 7.60 6.80
C LEU A 72 -8.04 9.10 6.47
N PRO A 73 -8.52 9.59 5.30
CA PRO A 73 -8.47 11.02 5.00
C PRO A 73 -9.23 11.89 6.01
N ALA A 74 -10.42 11.45 6.43
CA ALA A 74 -11.23 12.16 7.42
C ALA A 74 -10.54 12.18 8.79
N LYS A 75 -9.94 11.06 9.21
CA LYS A 75 -9.19 10.96 10.47
C LYS A 75 -7.97 11.89 10.49
N ILE A 76 -7.18 11.91 9.41
CA ILE A 76 -6.02 12.81 9.29
C ILE A 76 -6.46 14.27 9.27
N LYS A 77 -7.54 14.59 8.55
CA LYS A 77 -8.08 15.97 8.52
C LYS A 77 -8.47 16.43 9.92
N ALA A 78 -9.21 15.61 10.67
CA ALA A 78 -9.65 15.98 12.01
C ALA A 78 -8.47 16.26 12.97
N GLN A 79 -7.40 15.48 12.89
CA GLN A 79 -6.18 15.71 13.68
C GLN A 79 -5.44 16.98 13.27
N GLN A 80 -5.34 17.24 11.96
CA GLN A 80 -4.71 18.46 11.44
C GLN A 80 -5.50 19.73 11.81
N ASP A 81 -6.82 19.69 11.67
CA ASP A 81 -7.71 20.79 12.05
C ASP A 81 -7.65 21.08 13.56
N ALA A 82 -7.43 20.04 14.39
CA ALA A 82 -7.25 20.16 15.83
C ALA A 82 -5.85 20.65 16.26
N GLY A 83 -4.89 20.77 15.33
CA GLY A 83 -3.50 21.10 15.64
C GLY A 83 -2.80 20.04 16.50
N ARG A 84 -3.34 18.83 16.57
CA ARG A 84 -2.80 17.70 17.34
C ARG A 84 -2.82 16.45 16.50
N LEU A 85 -1.65 16.04 16.05
CA LEU A 85 -1.46 14.85 15.23
C LEU A 85 -1.01 13.67 16.11
N ASP A 86 -1.83 12.62 16.15
CA ASP A 86 -1.52 11.38 16.89
C ASP A 86 -0.98 10.27 15.98
N ILE A 87 -0.98 10.48 14.65
CA ILE A 87 -0.52 9.50 13.66
C ILE A 87 0.74 10.05 13.00
N ASN A 88 1.86 9.37 13.19
CA ASN A 88 3.17 9.82 12.69
C ASN A 88 3.51 9.20 11.34
N LEU A 89 3.15 7.93 11.13
CA LEU A 89 3.41 7.17 9.92
C LEU A 89 2.13 6.49 9.45
N ILE A 90 1.87 6.58 8.15
CA ILE A 90 0.72 5.97 7.49
C ILE A 90 1.22 4.85 6.58
N MET A 91 0.65 3.66 6.71
CA MET A 91 0.74 2.56 5.76
C MET A 91 -0.58 2.50 4.98
N THR A 92 -0.54 2.77 3.68
CA THR A 92 -1.74 2.97 2.87
C THR A 92 -1.64 2.36 1.49
N GLY A 93 -2.79 1.98 0.92
CA GLY A 93 -2.91 1.54 -0.47
C GLY A 93 -3.10 2.72 -1.42
N GLN A 94 -3.21 2.43 -2.71
CA GLN A 94 -3.30 3.45 -3.77
C GLN A 94 -4.57 4.33 -3.67
N SER A 95 -5.70 3.84 -3.16
CA SER A 95 -6.96 4.62 -3.08
C SER A 95 -6.90 5.73 -2.02
N ALA A 96 -6.51 5.40 -0.78
CA ALA A 96 -6.38 6.43 0.24
C ALA A 96 -5.17 7.32 -0.01
N ALA A 97 -4.08 6.78 -0.56
CA ALA A 97 -2.95 7.57 -1.06
C ALA A 97 -3.41 8.69 -2.01
N SER A 98 -4.18 8.36 -3.06
CA SER A 98 -4.65 9.36 -4.03
C SER A 98 -5.57 10.42 -3.39
N GLN A 99 -6.38 10.05 -2.41
CA GLN A 99 -7.23 10.98 -1.67
C GLN A 99 -6.42 11.91 -0.75
N LEU A 100 -5.46 11.37 0.01
CA LEU A 100 -4.58 12.12 0.90
C LEU A 100 -3.71 13.14 0.14
N ILE A 101 -3.19 12.74 -1.03
CA ILE A 101 -2.46 13.63 -1.95
C ILE A 101 -3.38 14.75 -2.43
N SER A 102 -4.56 14.41 -2.95
CA SER A 102 -5.53 15.39 -3.47
C SER A 102 -6.00 16.39 -2.41
N ALA A 103 -6.14 15.93 -1.17
CA ALA A 103 -6.52 16.77 -0.03
C ALA A 103 -5.34 17.57 0.56
N GLY A 104 -4.11 17.40 0.05
CA GLY A 104 -2.93 18.12 0.51
C GLY A 104 -2.52 17.78 1.94
N GLN A 105 -2.80 16.57 2.41
CA GLN A 105 -2.65 16.17 3.82
C GLN A 105 -1.25 15.63 4.17
N LEU A 106 -0.38 15.42 3.17
CA LEU A 106 0.91 14.75 3.32
C LEU A 106 2.10 15.69 3.19
N VAL A 107 3.19 15.34 3.87
CA VAL A 107 4.52 15.92 3.64
C VAL A 107 5.01 15.48 2.26
N LYS A 108 5.50 16.43 1.45
CA LYS A 108 6.13 16.10 0.17
C LYS A 108 7.56 15.61 0.42
N LEU A 109 7.85 14.38 0.01
CA LEU A 109 9.16 13.75 0.26
C LEU A 109 10.19 14.12 -0.79
N PHE A 110 9.77 14.25 -2.05
CA PHE A 110 10.67 14.44 -3.19
C PHE A 110 10.51 15.82 -3.83
N PRO A 111 11.62 16.48 -4.23
CA PRO A 111 12.99 15.95 -4.30
C PRO A 111 13.80 16.03 -2.98
N THR A 112 13.23 16.57 -1.90
CA THR A 112 13.92 16.85 -0.62
C THR A 112 14.74 15.66 -0.08
N TYR A 113 14.22 14.43 -0.17
CA TYR A 113 14.85 13.23 0.35
C TYR A 113 15.41 12.28 -0.73
N ASP A 114 15.66 12.75 -1.96
CA ASP A 114 16.22 11.92 -3.05
C ASP A 114 17.52 11.20 -2.64
N LYS A 115 18.43 11.91 -1.95
CA LYS A 115 19.69 11.34 -1.47
C LYS A 115 19.50 10.28 -0.39
N MET A 116 18.42 10.40 0.40
CA MET A 116 18.12 9.46 1.48
C MET A 116 17.42 8.20 0.97
N PHE A 117 16.62 8.35 -0.10
CA PHE A 117 15.87 7.28 -0.72
C PHE A 117 16.18 7.18 -2.22
N PRO A 118 17.35 6.62 -2.58
CA PRO A 118 17.73 6.49 -3.98
C PRO A 118 16.67 5.72 -4.78
N ARG A 119 16.30 6.27 -5.93
CA ARG A 119 15.25 5.72 -6.79
C ARG A 119 15.70 4.48 -7.57
N ASP A 120 16.99 4.35 -7.83
CA ASP A 120 17.60 3.24 -8.56
C ASP A 120 17.61 1.92 -7.78
N GLU A 121 17.46 1.97 -6.45
CA GLU A 121 17.27 0.81 -5.58
C GLU A 121 15.91 0.12 -5.77
N LEU A 122 14.89 0.83 -6.25
CA LEU A 122 13.51 0.33 -6.36
C LEU A 122 13.35 -0.60 -7.56
N THR A 123 12.60 -1.71 -7.40
CA THR A 123 12.17 -2.55 -8.53
C THR A 123 11.44 -1.72 -9.58
N ASP A 124 11.28 -2.24 -10.80
CA ASP A 124 10.56 -1.51 -11.86
C ASP A 124 9.12 -1.19 -11.45
N ALA A 125 8.45 -2.14 -10.80
CA ALA A 125 7.14 -1.94 -10.21
C ALA A 125 7.18 -0.92 -9.05
N GLY A 126 8.21 -0.98 -8.19
CA GLY A 126 8.38 0.01 -7.12
C GLY A 126 8.62 1.43 -7.66
N ARG A 127 9.33 1.54 -8.79
CA ARG A 127 9.54 2.82 -9.47
C ARG A 127 8.24 3.38 -10.04
N ALA A 128 7.45 2.54 -10.68
CA ALA A 128 6.11 2.91 -11.15
C ALA A 128 5.20 3.36 -10.00
N LEU A 129 5.17 2.60 -8.90
CA LEU A 129 4.41 2.94 -7.70
C LEU A 129 4.85 4.30 -7.13
N GLN A 130 6.15 4.58 -7.06
CA GLN A 130 6.62 5.90 -6.60
C GLN A 130 6.22 7.05 -7.56
N ASP A 131 6.14 6.81 -8.87
CA ASP A 131 5.72 7.84 -9.84
C ASP A 131 4.25 8.22 -9.66
N GLU A 132 3.39 7.24 -9.37
CA GLU A 132 1.96 7.46 -9.08
C GLU A 132 1.73 8.39 -7.88
N ALA A 133 2.69 8.44 -6.95
CA ALA A 133 2.59 9.18 -5.70
C ALA A 133 2.92 10.68 -5.79
N GLU A 134 3.27 11.19 -6.98
CA GLU A 134 3.55 12.62 -7.23
C GLU A 134 4.61 13.25 -6.27
N GLY A 135 5.50 12.40 -5.75
CA GLY A 135 6.57 12.78 -4.81
C GLY A 135 6.18 12.84 -3.33
N TYR A 136 4.96 12.41 -2.95
CA TYR A 136 4.48 12.44 -1.56
C TYR A 136 4.68 11.14 -0.79
N LEU A 137 4.87 10.01 -1.47
CA LEU A 137 4.86 8.69 -0.85
C LEU A 137 6.10 7.88 -1.22
N LEU A 138 6.44 6.93 -0.35
CA LEU A 138 7.51 5.96 -0.58
C LEU A 138 6.92 4.55 -0.73
N PRO A 139 7.28 3.78 -1.77
CA PRO A 139 6.89 2.38 -1.88
C PRO A 139 7.33 1.58 -0.65
N SER A 140 6.39 0.87 -0.03
CA SER A 140 6.65 -0.11 1.04
C SER A 140 6.90 -1.49 0.44
N VAL A 141 5.86 -2.02 -0.21
CA VAL A 141 5.80 -3.33 -0.86
C VAL A 141 5.06 -3.17 -2.19
N VAL A 142 5.44 -3.95 -3.20
CA VAL A 142 4.84 -3.91 -4.54
C VAL A 142 4.82 -5.29 -5.21
N SER A 143 3.74 -5.59 -5.92
CA SER A 143 3.61 -6.77 -6.79
C SER A 143 3.11 -6.38 -8.18
N ASN A 144 3.11 -7.33 -9.10
CA ASN A 144 2.47 -7.13 -10.40
C ASN A 144 0.93 -7.03 -10.30
N GLY A 145 0.33 -7.30 -9.14
CA GLY A 145 -1.09 -7.07 -8.86
C GLY A 145 -2.03 -8.05 -9.58
N GLY A 146 -2.98 -7.55 -10.36
CA GLY A 146 -4.02 -8.34 -11.03
C GLY A 146 -4.69 -7.59 -12.19
N PRO A 147 -5.88 -7.97 -12.66
CA PRO A 147 -6.84 -8.85 -12.00
C PRO A 147 -6.58 -10.33 -12.27
N VAL A 148 -6.86 -11.14 -11.25
CA VAL A 148 -7.09 -12.58 -11.37
C VAL A 148 -8.46 -12.93 -10.80
N LEU A 149 -9.02 -14.06 -11.18
CA LEU A 149 -10.25 -14.58 -10.58
C LEU A 149 -9.94 -15.85 -9.80
N ILE A 150 -10.17 -15.83 -8.49
CA ILE A 150 -10.00 -16.98 -7.60
C ILE A 150 -11.31 -17.77 -7.62
N TYR A 151 -11.25 -19.09 -7.79
CA TYR A 151 -12.44 -19.92 -7.90
C TYR A 151 -12.31 -21.28 -7.18
N ASN A 152 -13.45 -21.81 -6.76
CA ASN A 152 -13.56 -23.18 -6.26
C ASN A 152 -13.75 -24.14 -7.44
N PRO A 153 -12.77 -25.01 -7.76
CA PRO A 153 -12.85 -25.86 -8.95
C PRO A 153 -13.96 -26.92 -8.90
N LYS A 154 -14.47 -27.27 -7.71
CA LYS A 154 -15.62 -28.19 -7.57
C LYS A 154 -16.93 -27.51 -7.99
N LYS A 155 -17.03 -26.19 -7.84
CA LYS A 155 -18.21 -25.39 -8.20
C LYS A 155 -18.10 -24.77 -9.59
N VAL A 156 -16.88 -24.52 -10.06
CA VAL A 156 -16.60 -23.89 -11.36
C VAL A 156 -15.61 -24.76 -12.15
N PRO A 157 -16.06 -25.89 -12.70
CA PRO A 157 -15.18 -26.81 -13.43
C PRO A 157 -14.66 -26.21 -14.74
N ASN A 158 -15.44 -25.31 -15.35
CA ASN A 158 -15.11 -24.60 -16.59
C ASN A 158 -15.01 -23.10 -16.30
N PRO A 159 -13.91 -22.60 -15.71
CA PRO A 159 -13.77 -21.20 -15.36
C PRO A 159 -13.69 -20.32 -16.62
N PRO A 160 -14.28 -19.10 -16.61
CA PRO A 160 -14.28 -18.21 -17.76
C PRO A 160 -12.85 -17.79 -18.15
N LYS A 161 -12.65 -17.65 -19.45
CA LYS A 161 -11.40 -17.20 -20.08
C LYS A 161 -11.53 -15.86 -20.76
N THR A 162 -12.74 -15.39 -21.07
CA THR A 162 -12.98 -14.06 -21.65
C THR A 162 -13.95 -13.25 -20.78
N ALA A 163 -14.02 -11.94 -21.02
CA ALA A 163 -14.99 -11.08 -20.35
C ALA A 163 -16.43 -11.52 -20.63
N GLU A 164 -16.73 -11.90 -21.88
CA GLU A 164 -18.06 -12.36 -22.29
C GLU A 164 -18.44 -13.65 -21.56
N GLN A 165 -17.48 -14.58 -21.41
CA GLN A 165 -17.70 -15.82 -20.66
C GLN A 165 -17.90 -15.53 -19.16
N LEU A 166 -17.15 -14.60 -18.59
CA LEU A 166 -17.34 -14.18 -17.19
C LEU A 166 -18.75 -13.60 -17.00
N LEU A 167 -19.20 -12.75 -17.92
CA LEU A 167 -20.53 -12.14 -17.84
C LEU A 167 -21.64 -13.18 -17.99
N ALA A 168 -21.53 -14.08 -18.97
CA ALA A 168 -22.47 -15.17 -19.16
C ALA A 168 -22.51 -16.11 -17.93
N TRP A 169 -21.35 -16.43 -17.37
CA TRP A 169 -21.24 -17.26 -16.17
C TRP A 169 -21.91 -16.58 -14.97
N ALA A 170 -21.65 -15.29 -14.74
CA ALA A 170 -22.26 -14.54 -13.65
C ALA A 170 -23.79 -14.46 -13.77
N LYS A 171 -24.32 -14.28 -15.00
CA LYS A 171 -25.76 -14.31 -15.27
C LYS A 171 -26.39 -15.67 -14.98
N ALA A 172 -25.72 -16.76 -15.35
CA ALA A 172 -26.18 -18.11 -15.07
C ALA A 172 -26.05 -18.50 -13.59
N ASN A 173 -25.20 -17.82 -12.83
CA ASN A 173 -24.91 -18.11 -11.42
C ASN A 173 -25.08 -16.84 -10.56
N PRO A 174 -26.29 -16.27 -10.46
CA PRO A 174 -26.51 -15.02 -9.77
C PRO A 174 -26.06 -15.10 -8.30
N GLY A 175 -25.32 -14.09 -7.86
CA GLY A 175 -24.74 -14.03 -6.51
C GLY A 175 -23.56 -14.96 -6.27
N LYS A 176 -23.02 -15.66 -7.28
CA LYS A 176 -21.86 -16.56 -7.08
C LYS A 176 -20.52 -15.93 -7.46
N PHE A 177 -20.53 -14.80 -8.16
CA PHE A 177 -19.38 -13.91 -8.33
C PHE A 177 -19.40 -12.79 -7.28
N LEU A 178 -18.23 -12.39 -6.75
CA LEU A 178 -18.13 -11.25 -5.83
C LEU A 178 -16.78 -10.52 -5.95
N TYR A 179 -16.82 -9.20 -5.82
CA TYR A 179 -15.64 -8.37 -5.54
C TYR A 179 -16.00 -7.25 -4.56
N ALA A 180 -15.02 -6.75 -3.83
CA ALA A 180 -15.22 -5.67 -2.87
C ALA A 180 -15.22 -4.30 -3.56
N ARG A 181 -15.84 -3.31 -2.92
CA ARG A 181 -15.85 -1.91 -3.37
C ARG A 181 -14.42 -1.45 -3.72
N PRO A 182 -14.16 -0.92 -4.93
CA PRO A 182 -12.82 -0.52 -5.37
C PRO A 182 -12.13 0.50 -4.45
N ALA A 183 -12.88 1.39 -3.81
CA ALA A 183 -12.32 2.35 -2.85
C ALA A 183 -11.56 1.68 -1.67
N ASN A 184 -11.82 0.40 -1.38
CA ASN A 184 -11.39 -0.29 -0.15
C ASN A 184 -10.65 -1.61 -0.41
N SER A 185 -10.29 -1.91 -1.67
CA SER A 185 -9.83 -3.26 -2.04
C SER A 185 -8.92 -3.23 -3.26
N GLY A 186 -7.69 -3.75 -3.11
CA GLY A 186 -6.76 -3.99 -4.22
C GLY A 186 -7.37 -4.85 -5.34
N PRO A 187 -8.01 -5.99 -5.04
CA PRO A 187 -8.82 -6.74 -6.01
C PRO A 187 -9.93 -5.95 -6.67
N GLY A 188 -10.69 -5.16 -5.90
CA GLY A 188 -11.73 -4.28 -6.44
C GLY A 188 -11.17 -3.24 -7.42
N ARG A 189 -10.07 -2.57 -7.05
CA ARG A 189 -9.34 -1.64 -7.92
C ARG A 189 -8.82 -2.32 -9.19
N SER A 190 -8.23 -3.51 -9.05
CA SER A 190 -7.66 -4.25 -10.17
C SER A 190 -8.71 -4.72 -11.16
N ILE A 191 -9.92 -5.10 -10.70
CA ILE A 191 -11.03 -5.36 -11.62
C ILE A 191 -11.50 -4.07 -12.28
N LEU A 192 -11.69 -2.99 -11.52
CA LEU A 192 -12.13 -1.71 -12.07
C LEU A 192 -11.20 -1.22 -13.20
N ALA A 193 -9.89 -1.16 -12.94
CA ALA A 193 -8.92 -0.66 -13.91
C ALA A 193 -8.52 -1.70 -14.96
N GLY A 194 -8.31 -2.96 -14.55
CA GLY A 194 -7.82 -4.01 -15.43
C GLY A 194 -8.80 -4.42 -16.52
N MET A 195 -10.12 -4.30 -16.27
CA MET A 195 -11.13 -4.63 -17.28
C MET A 195 -11.05 -3.75 -18.53
N SER A 196 -10.51 -2.53 -18.43
CA SER A 196 -10.28 -1.66 -19.59
C SER A 196 -9.29 -2.24 -20.60
N TYR A 197 -8.30 -3.00 -20.13
CA TYR A 197 -7.38 -3.74 -21.00
C TYR A 197 -8.03 -5.01 -21.54
N VAL A 198 -8.72 -5.77 -20.68
CA VAL A 198 -9.41 -7.01 -21.06
C VAL A 198 -10.41 -6.77 -22.18
N LEU A 199 -11.19 -5.69 -22.07
CA LEU A 199 -12.25 -5.30 -23.03
C LEU A 199 -11.72 -4.50 -24.22
N LYS A 200 -10.41 -4.19 -24.24
CA LYS A 200 -9.76 -3.38 -25.28
C LYS A 200 -10.49 -2.05 -25.46
N ASP A 201 -10.65 -1.32 -24.37
CA ASP A 201 -11.15 0.04 -24.39
C ASP A 201 -10.23 0.94 -25.20
N ARG A 202 -10.78 2.06 -25.70
CA ARG A 202 -10.05 2.96 -26.62
C ARG A 202 -8.81 3.55 -25.95
N ASP A 203 -8.95 3.94 -24.69
CA ASP A 203 -7.84 4.38 -23.85
C ASP A 203 -7.99 3.75 -22.46
N PRO A 204 -7.30 2.63 -22.18
CA PRO A 204 -7.32 1.96 -20.89
C PRO A 204 -6.78 2.81 -19.71
N LYS A 205 -6.18 3.97 -19.98
CA LYS A 205 -5.74 4.92 -18.95
C LYS A 205 -6.70 6.09 -18.76
N ASP A 206 -7.76 6.25 -19.56
CA ASP A 206 -8.74 7.33 -19.44
C ASP A 206 -10.12 6.80 -19.00
N PRO A 207 -10.43 6.76 -17.69
CA PRO A 207 -11.72 6.32 -17.21
C PRO A 207 -12.89 7.28 -17.52
N GLU A 208 -12.61 8.53 -17.88
CA GLU A 208 -13.66 9.51 -18.21
C GLU A 208 -14.19 9.29 -19.62
N LYS A 209 -13.28 9.17 -20.59
CA LYS A 209 -13.61 9.15 -22.02
C LYS A 209 -13.18 7.88 -22.75
N GLY A 210 -12.37 7.03 -22.13
CA GLY A 210 -11.77 5.86 -22.78
C GLY A 210 -12.51 4.54 -22.52
N TRP A 211 -13.28 4.46 -21.42
CA TRP A 211 -13.75 3.20 -20.80
C TRP A 211 -15.20 2.82 -21.13
N ASP A 212 -15.73 3.18 -22.30
CA ASP A 212 -17.14 2.91 -22.64
C ASP A 212 -17.52 1.43 -22.48
N LYS A 213 -16.63 0.50 -22.89
CA LYS A 213 -16.89 -0.94 -22.76
C LYS A 213 -16.81 -1.39 -21.31
N THR A 214 -15.81 -0.92 -20.56
CA THR A 214 -15.67 -1.25 -19.13
C THR A 214 -16.87 -0.79 -18.33
N TRP A 215 -17.36 0.43 -18.54
CA TRP A 215 -18.53 0.91 -17.81
C TRP A 215 -19.79 0.11 -18.13
N ALA A 216 -20.03 -0.22 -19.39
CA ALA A 216 -21.14 -1.09 -19.78
C ALA A 216 -21.00 -2.48 -19.15
N PHE A 217 -19.80 -3.07 -19.22
CA PHE A 217 -19.51 -4.39 -18.63
C PHE A 217 -19.73 -4.42 -17.12
N LEU A 218 -19.21 -3.44 -16.37
CA LEU A 218 -19.32 -3.42 -14.92
C LEU A 218 -20.77 -3.22 -14.45
N LYS A 219 -21.58 -2.42 -15.17
CA LYS A 219 -23.02 -2.28 -14.91
C LYS A 219 -23.78 -3.58 -15.13
N GLU A 220 -23.48 -4.26 -16.24
CA GLU A 220 -24.13 -5.52 -16.59
C GLU A 220 -23.72 -6.66 -15.65
N LEU A 221 -22.43 -6.77 -15.34
CA LEU A 221 -21.91 -7.72 -14.35
C LEU A 221 -22.52 -7.46 -12.96
N GLY A 222 -22.68 -6.19 -12.60
CA GLY A 222 -23.31 -5.78 -11.35
C GLY A 222 -24.74 -6.26 -11.19
N GLN A 223 -25.47 -6.56 -12.27
CA GLN A 223 -26.82 -7.13 -12.17
C GLN A 223 -26.82 -8.51 -11.50
N SER A 224 -25.74 -9.28 -11.67
CA SER A 224 -25.54 -10.60 -11.05
C SER A 224 -24.90 -10.55 -9.66
N ILE A 225 -24.52 -9.37 -9.17
CA ILE A 225 -23.92 -9.18 -7.85
C ILE A 225 -24.99 -8.65 -6.88
N GLU A 226 -25.08 -9.28 -5.72
CA GLU A 226 -26.06 -8.94 -4.68
C GLU A 226 -25.71 -7.62 -3.99
N TYR A 227 -24.46 -7.49 -3.54
CA TYR A 227 -23.92 -6.32 -2.88
C TYR A 227 -22.40 -6.27 -3.04
N TYR A 228 -21.79 -5.12 -2.75
CA TYR A 228 -20.33 -4.96 -2.76
C TYR A 228 -19.79 -4.83 -1.33
N PRO A 229 -18.98 -5.79 -0.84
CA PRO A 229 -18.42 -5.72 0.49
C PRO A 229 -17.46 -4.54 0.66
N THR A 230 -17.30 -4.10 1.90
CA THR A 230 -16.45 -2.96 2.27
C THR A 230 -14.95 -3.29 2.31
N GLY A 231 -14.54 -4.51 1.94
CA GLY A 231 -13.12 -4.89 1.86
C GLY A 231 -12.90 -6.34 1.45
N THR A 232 -11.67 -6.65 1.02
CA THR A 232 -11.28 -7.98 0.51
C THR A 232 -11.44 -9.11 1.53
N GLY A 233 -11.23 -8.82 2.82
CA GLY A 233 -11.40 -9.83 3.88
C GLY A 233 -12.82 -10.42 3.90
N PHE A 234 -13.84 -9.62 3.59
CA PHE A 234 -15.22 -10.09 3.50
C PHE A 234 -15.45 -10.96 2.26
N THR A 235 -14.88 -10.60 1.10
CA THR A 235 -15.00 -11.44 -0.11
C THR A 235 -14.37 -12.82 0.10
N LEU A 236 -13.20 -12.85 0.75
CA LEU A 236 -12.50 -14.10 1.08
C LEU A 236 -13.30 -14.94 2.08
N LYS A 237 -13.89 -14.31 3.11
CA LYS A 237 -14.75 -15.01 4.06
C LYS A 237 -15.95 -15.67 3.39
N GLU A 238 -16.67 -14.95 2.53
CA GLU A 238 -17.83 -15.52 1.83
C GLU A 238 -17.43 -16.61 0.81
N PHE A 239 -16.25 -16.47 0.19
CA PHE A 239 -15.69 -17.51 -0.68
C PHE A 239 -15.32 -18.78 0.11
N ALA A 240 -14.65 -18.62 1.26
CA ALA A 240 -14.29 -19.73 2.14
C ALA A 240 -15.50 -20.47 2.72
N GLN A 241 -16.61 -19.75 2.94
CA GLN A 241 -17.90 -20.30 3.37
C GLN A 241 -18.72 -20.89 2.21
N GLU A 242 -18.14 -21.01 1.01
CA GLU A 242 -18.79 -21.48 -0.23
C GLU A 242 -20.05 -20.69 -0.66
N GLN A 243 -20.28 -19.51 -0.08
CA GLN A 243 -21.39 -18.63 -0.45
C GLN A 243 -21.17 -18.05 -1.85
N ARG A 244 -19.90 -17.70 -2.13
CA ARG A 244 -19.41 -17.30 -3.46
C ARG A 244 -18.51 -18.40 -4.02
N TRP A 245 -18.58 -18.61 -5.32
CA TRP A 245 -17.83 -19.68 -6.00
C TRP A 245 -16.65 -19.15 -6.79
N MET A 246 -16.67 -17.85 -7.08
CA MET A 246 -15.60 -17.14 -7.75
C MET A 246 -15.54 -15.71 -7.23
N ILE A 247 -14.35 -15.21 -6.97
CA ILE A 247 -14.13 -13.84 -6.51
C ILE A 247 -13.02 -13.17 -7.32
N ALA A 248 -13.05 -11.84 -7.38
CA ALA A 248 -11.90 -11.08 -7.85
C ALA A 248 -10.72 -11.20 -6.88
N GLY A 249 -9.52 -11.26 -7.42
CA GLY A 249 -8.27 -11.31 -6.69
C GLY A 249 -7.14 -10.54 -7.37
N ILE A 250 -6.02 -10.49 -6.66
CA ILE A 250 -4.69 -10.12 -7.15
C ILE A 250 -3.70 -11.13 -6.57
N MET A 251 -2.44 -11.08 -6.99
CA MET A 251 -1.39 -11.99 -6.51
C MET A 251 -1.37 -12.18 -4.98
N GLU A 252 -1.31 -11.08 -4.21
CA GLU A 252 -1.29 -11.13 -2.74
C GLU A 252 -2.51 -11.85 -2.17
N TRP A 253 -3.70 -11.41 -2.56
CA TRP A 253 -4.97 -11.88 -2.02
C TRP A 253 -5.43 -13.25 -2.58
N ASP A 254 -4.68 -13.82 -3.52
CA ASP A 254 -4.73 -15.24 -3.87
C ASP A 254 -3.76 -16.07 -3.03
N MET A 255 -2.47 -15.71 -3.01
CA MET A 255 -1.43 -16.54 -2.43
C MET A 255 -1.46 -16.54 -0.91
N LYS A 256 -1.51 -15.35 -0.28
CA LYS A 256 -1.42 -15.23 1.17
C LYS A 256 -2.63 -15.87 1.88
N PRO A 257 -3.89 -15.58 1.52
CA PRO A 257 -5.03 -16.22 2.17
C PRO A 257 -5.03 -17.74 2.00
N ARG A 258 -4.52 -18.26 0.87
CA ARG A 258 -4.39 -19.71 0.68
C ARG A 258 -3.30 -20.29 1.58
N ALA A 259 -2.16 -19.63 1.69
CA ALA A 259 -1.06 -20.04 2.55
C ALA A 259 -1.44 -20.04 4.04
N GLU A 260 -2.28 -19.10 4.46
CA GLU A 260 -2.77 -18.97 5.84
C GLU A 260 -4.01 -19.84 6.12
N GLY A 261 -4.50 -20.61 5.14
CA GLY A 261 -5.68 -21.46 5.28
C GLY A 261 -7.00 -20.69 5.40
N MET A 262 -7.01 -19.40 5.06
CA MET A 262 -8.22 -18.56 5.06
C MET A 262 -9.18 -18.94 3.93
N ILE A 263 -8.65 -19.42 2.81
CA ILE A 263 -9.44 -19.97 1.69
C ILE A 263 -9.01 -21.42 1.42
N PRO A 264 -9.88 -22.24 0.79
CA PRO A 264 -9.57 -23.65 0.55
C PRO A 264 -8.27 -23.83 -0.24
N PRO A 265 -7.38 -24.78 0.13
CA PRO A 265 -6.10 -24.99 -0.53
C PRO A 265 -6.25 -25.43 -1.99
N GLU A 266 -7.37 -26.06 -2.35
CA GLU A 266 -7.68 -26.45 -3.74
C GLU A 266 -8.14 -25.29 -4.63
N SER A 267 -8.29 -24.08 -4.08
CA SER A 267 -8.70 -22.90 -4.84
C SER A 267 -7.71 -22.63 -5.98
N LYS A 268 -8.25 -22.34 -7.16
CA LYS A 268 -7.47 -22.07 -8.36
C LYS A 268 -7.70 -20.64 -8.83
N ILE A 269 -6.85 -20.20 -9.75
CA ILE A 269 -7.04 -18.93 -10.45
C ILE A 269 -7.37 -19.14 -11.91
N THR A 270 -8.17 -18.24 -12.48
CA THR A 270 -8.27 -18.05 -13.92
C THR A 270 -7.91 -16.61 -14.24
N ILE A 271 -7.21 -16.42 -15.36
CA ILE A 271 -6.81 -15.11 -15.86
C ILE A 271 -7.47 -14.96 -17.22
N LEU A 272 -8.17 -13.84 -17.41
CA LEU A 272 -8.88 -13.58 -18.65
C LEU A 272 -7.88 -13.29 -19.80
N GLU A 273 -8.33 -13.55 -21.01
CA GLU A 273 -7.62 -13.15 -22.22
C GLU A 273 -7.49 -11.63 -22.27
N ASN A 274 -6.38 -11.15 -22.86
CA ASN A 274 -6.03 -9.73 -22.93
C ASN A 274 -5.80 -9.05 -21.57
N THR A 275 -5.73 -9.79 -20.46
CA THR A 275 -5.33 -9.22 -19.17
C THR A 275 -3.98 -8.50 -19.29
N THR A 276 -3.99 -7.24 -18.88
CA THR A 276 -2.78 -6.52 -18.45
C THR A 276 -2.85 -6.41 -16.95
N PHE A 277 -1.81 -6.90 -16.27
CA PHE A 277 -1.67 -6.83 -14.83
C PHE A 277 -1.42 -5.38 -14.40
N VAL A 278 -2.34 -4.84 -13.61
CA VAL A 278 -2.23 -3.54 -12.97
C VAL A 278 -1.48 -3.73 -11.66
N ILE A 279 -0.35 -3.04 -11.52
CA ILE A 279 0.49 -3.05 -10.32
C ILE A 279 -0.34 -2.67 -9.10
N ASP A 280 -0.18 -3.44 -8.03
CA ASP A 280 -0.72 -3.15 -6.71
C ASP A 280 0.43 -3.11 -5.70
N GLY A 281 0.34 -2.18 -4.77
CA GLY A 281 1.35 -1.99 -3.76
C GLY A 281 0.91 -1.02 -2.68
N HIS A 282 1.71 -0.96 -1.63
CA HIS A 282 1.47 -0.11 -0.47
C HIS A 282 2.54 0.97 -0.34
N TYR A 283 2.17 2.03 0.36
CA TYR A 283 3.01 3.19 0.59
C TYR A 283 3.23 3.44 2.07
N TRP A 284 4.38 4.03 2.37
CA TRP A 284 4.57 4.84 3.56
C TRP A 284 4.30 6.30 3.25
N ALA A 285 3.51 6.95 4.08
CA ALA A 285 3.21 8.38 4.02
C ALA A 285 3.45 9.05 5.37
N ILE A 286 3.87 10.31 5.34
CA ILE A 286 4.00 11.14 6.53
C ILE A 286 2.94 12.25 6.45
N PRO A 287 1.95 12.29 7.35
CA PRO A 287 0.97 13.37 7.38
C PRO A 287 1.63 14.69 7.81
N LYS A 288 1.11 15.82 7.33
CA LYS A 288 1.51 17.14 7.84
C LYS A 288 1.14 17.27 9.31
N GLY A 289 1.99 17.95 10.08
CA GLY A 289 1.80 18.18 11.52
C GLY A 289 2.71 17.36 12.42
N VAL A 290 3.50 16.41 11.87
CA VAL A 290 4.55 15.70 12.60
C VAL A 290 5.63 16.68 13.04
N SER A 291 6.10 16.59 14.29
CA SER A 291 7.17 17.46 14.79
C SER A 291 8.51 17.17 14.07
N PRO A 292 9.43 18.14 13.96
CA PRO A 292 10.74 17.92 13.34
C PRO A 292 11.51 16.75 13.98
N ALA A 293 11.43 16.65 15.31
CA ALA A 293 11.99 15.60 16.13
C ALA A 293 11.50 14.19 15.73
N GLU A 294 10.19 14.02 15.57
CA GLU A 294 9.59 12.75 15.14
C GLU A 294 9.87 12.47 13.67
N LEU A 295 9.84 13.51 12.81
CA LEU A 295 10.09 13.39 11.37
C LEU A 295 11.46 12.77 11.09
N GLU A 296 12.51 13.21 11.79
CA GLU A 296 13.85 12.64 11.65
C GLU A 296 13.87 11.14 11.94
N VAL A 297 13.22 10.71 13.04
CA VAL A 297 13.17 9.30 13.43
C VAL A 297 12.32 8.48 12.46
N ILE A 298 11.21 9.02 11.93
CA ILE A 298 10.37 8.35 10.93
C ILE A 298 11.14 8.15 9.62
N LEU A 299 11.88 9.16 9.16
CA LEU A 299 12.70 9.06 7.96
C LEU A 299 13.82 8.02 8.14
N ASP A 300 14.46 7.97 9.31
CA ASP A 300 15.44 6.94 9.65
C ASP A 300 14.82 5.53 9.70
N LEU A 301 13.61 5.39 10.26
CA LEU A 301 12.83 4.16 10.23
C LEU A 301 12.52 3.75 8.78
N MET A 302 12.01 4.64 7.93
CA MET A 302 11.74 4.37 6.52
C MET A 302 13.00 3.93 5.76
N LYS A 303 14.15 4.53 6.08
CA LYS A 303 15.45 4.14 5.52
C LYS A 303 15.87 2.75 6.00
N PHE A 304 15.67 2.43 7.28
CA PHE A 304 15.92 1.09 7.82
C PHE A 304 15.04 0.04 7.17
N MET A 305 13.73 0.32 7.01
CA MET A 305 12.78 -0.61 6.42
C MET A 305 13.06 -0.97 4.96
N ARG A 306 13.85 -0.15 4.25
CA ARG A 306 14.29 -0.39 2.87
C ARG A 306 15.57 -1.20 2.73
N ARG A 307 16.28 -1.48 3.82
CA ARG A 307 17.51 -2.26 3.73
C ARG A 307 17.19 -3.66 3.16
N PRO A 308 18.04 -4.23 2.28
CA PRO A 308 17.75 -5.50 1.65
C PRO A 308 17.41 -6.61 2.64
N GLU A 309 18.14 -6.71 3.76
CA GLU A 309 17.92 -7.71 4.82
C GLU A 309 16.59 -7.55 5.57
N GLN A 310 15.98 -6.37 5.51
CA GLN A 310 14.64 -6.14 6.05
C GLN A 310 13.57 -6.41 4.99
N GLN A 311 13.77 -5.90 3.77
CA GLN A 311 12.82 -6.07 2.68
C GLN A 311 12.62 -7.52 2.25
N VAL A 312 13.63 -8.39 2.38
CA VAL A 312 13.45 -9.82 2.09
C VAL A 312 12.38 -10.48 2.98
N LEU A 313 12.08 -9.92 4.15
CA LEU A 313 11.04 -10.46 5.04
C LEU A 313 9.62 -10.24 4.47
N THR A 314 9.46 -9.27 3.56
CA THR A 314 8.17 -8.93 2.93
C THR A 314 7.69 -9.97 1.92
N TRP A 315 8.58 -10.87 1.45
CA TRP A 315 8.21 -12.02 0.61
C TRP A 315 7.10 -12.87 1.25
N ARG A 316 7.02 -12.89 2.59
CA ARG A 316 6.00 -13.63 3.35
C ARG A 316 4.57 -13.22 2.99
N ALA A 317 4.36 -11.97 2.59
CA ALA A 317 3.04 -11.45 2.29
C ALA A 317 2.64 -11.63 0.81
N PHE A 318 3.56 -12.02 -0.08
CA PHE A 318 3.33 -12.11 -1.53
C PHE A 318 2.95 -10.79 -2.23
N ILE A 319 3.21 -9.65 -1.60
CA ILE A 319 3.06 -8.31 -2.18
C ILE A 319 4.38 -7.52 -2.22
N GLY A 320 5.50 -8.08 -1.77
CA GLY A 320 6.81 -7.41 -1.79
C GLY A 320 7.88 -8.30 -2.40
N PRO A 321 9.14 -7.82 -2.53
CA PRO A 321 9.66 -6.54 -2.02
C PRO A 321 9.67 -5.39 -3.05
N SER A 322 9.79 -4.16 -2.54
CA SER A 322 9.94 -2.96 -3.40
C SER A 322 11.39 -2.65 -3.78
N ILE A 323 12.38 -3.29 -3.14
CA ILE A 323 13.81 -3.06 -3.32
C ILE A 323 14.44 -4.18 -4.17
N LYS A 324 15.13 -3.81 -5.27
CA LYS A 324 15.74 -4.76 -6.23
C LYS A 324 16.65 -5.78 -5.58
N ALA A 325 17.45 -5.33 -4.62
CA ALA A 325 18.46 -6.16 -3.97
C ALA A 325 17.88 -7.19 -3.00
N ALA A 326 16.59 -7.09 -2.64
CA ALA A 326 15.90 -7.97 -1.70
C ALA A 326 15.35 -9.22 -2.41
N THR A 327 16.19 -9.94 -3.14
CA THR A 327 15.80 -11.14 -3.89
C THR A 327 15.45 -12.31 -2.95
N LEU A 328 14.59 -13.23 -3.40
CA LEU A 328 14.10 -14.35 -2.57
C LEU A 328 15.24 -15.24 -2.06
N ASP A 329 16.32 -15.44 -2.82
CA ASP A 329 17.49 -16.23 -2.41
C ASP A 329 18.23 -15.66 -1.19
N LYS A 330 18.00 -14.38 -0.85
CA LYS A 330 18.53 -13.73 0.35
C LYS A 330 17.59 -13.78 1.54
N ALA A 331 16.37 -14.28 1.37
CA ALA A 331 15.43 -14.48 2.46
C ALA A 331 15.87 -15.66 3.36
N PRO A 332 15.43 -15.72 4.62
CA PRO A 332 15.60 -16.90 5.47
C PRO A 332 15.16 -18.21 4.77
N PRO A 333 15.87 -19.35 4.95
CA PRO A 333 15.59 -20.58 4.21
C PRO A 333 14.16 -21.10 4.36
N ASP A 334 13.56 -20.96 5.55
CA ASP A 334 12.16 -21.28 5.81
C ASP A 334 11.21 -20.41 5.00
N LEU A 335 11.51 -19.12 4.86
CA LEU A 335 10.74 -18.20 4.02
C LEU A 335 10.87 -18.54 2.53
N GLN A 336 12.05 -18.95 2.07
CA GLN A 336 12.24 -19.41 0.69
C GLN A 336 11.37 -20.62 0.37
N THR A 337 11.37 -21.62 1.26
CA THR A 337 10.54 -22.83 1.11
C THR A 337 9.06 -22.46 1.13
N TYR A 338 8.63 -21.65 2.10
CA TYR A 338 7.25 -21.17 2.21
C TYR A 338 6.76 -20.49 0.92
N VAL A 339 7.55 -19.58 0.35
CA VAL A 339 7.17 -18.90 -0.89
C VAL A 339 7.08 -19.90 -2.04
N LYS A 340 8.05 -20.81 -2.19
CA LYS A 340 8.07 -21.82 -3.27
C LYS A 340 6.88 -22.76 -3.22
N GLU A 341 6.45 -23.20 -2.03
CA GLU A 341 5.30 -24.11 -1.86
C GLU A 341 3.97 -23.46 -2.25
N ILE A 342 3.85 -22.15 -2.00
CA ILE A 342 2.64 -21.40 -2.28
C ILE A 342 2.64 -20.81 -3.69
N TRP A 343 3.80 -20.53 -4.28
CA TRP A 343 3.89 -19.86 -5.57
C TRP A 343 3.11 -20.58 -6.67
N ARG A 344 2.49 -19.78 -7.55
CA ARG A 344 1.74 -20.31 -8.71
C ARG A 344 2.58 -20.16 -9.98
N PRO A 345 2.77 -21.23 -10.77
CA PRO A 345 3.48 -21.15 -12.05
C PRO A 345 2.87 -20.13 -13.02
N GLU A 346 1.56 -19.87 -12.93
CA GLU A 346 0.90 -18.84 -13.73
C GLU A 346 1.51 -17.44 -13.54
N TYR A 347 2.07 -17.14 -12.36
CA TYR A 347 2.69 -15.84 -12.10
C TYR A 347 4.07 -15.69 -12.74
N ASP A 348 4.74 -16.79 -13.11
CA ASP A 348 6.01 -16.77 -13.84
C ASP A 348 5.83 -16.32 -15.31
N GLU A 349 4.60 -16.32 -15.80
CA GLU A 349 4.23 -15.91 -17.16
C GLU A 349 3.85 -14.44 -17.27
N ILE A 350 3.80 -13.71 -16.14
CA ILE A 350 3.63 -12.25 -16.14
C ILE A 350 4.89 -11.62 -16.75
N GLY A 351 4.70 -10.66 -17.66
CA GLY A 351 5.76 -10.05 -18.47
C GLY A 351 6.11 -10.84 -19.74
N LYS A 352 5.78 -12.14 -19.79
CA LYS A 352 5.97 -12.99 -20.99
C LYS A 352 4.67 -13.09 -21.80
N LYS A 353 3.61 -13.59 -21.14
CA LYS A 353 2.28 -13.80 -21.72
C LYS A 353 1.35 -12.62 -21.46
N TRP A 354 1.36 -12.10 -20.24
CA TRP A 354 0.53 -10.97 -19.84
C TRP A 354 1.38 -9.72 -19.61
N LYS A 355 0.92 -8.58 -20.10
CA LYS A 355 1.59 -7.29 -19.89
C LYS A 355 1.41 -6.83 -18.44
N VAL A 356 2.25 -5.90 -18.00
CA VAL A 356 2.13 -5.21 -16.71
C VAL A 356 2.00 -3.70 -16.96
N THR A 357 1.21 -3.01 -16.16
CA THR A 357 1.04 -1.56 -16.23
C THR A 357 0.92 -0.97 -14.81
N PRO A 358 1.37 0.27 -14.58
CA PRO A 358 1.06 0.99 -13.34
C PRO A 358 -0.45 1.14 -13.14
N MET A 359 -0.88 1.52 -11.95
CA MET A 359 -2.26 1.96 -11.72
C MET A 359 -2.55 3.27 -12.47
N LEU A 360 -3.80 3.73 -12.41
CA LEU A 360 -4.16 5.07 -12.85
C LEU A 360 -3.48 6.13 -11.97
N GLU A 361 -3.12 7.27 -12.57
CA GLU A 361 -2.66 8.45 -11.83
C GLU A 361 -3.74 8.97 -10.86
N VAL A 362 -3.33 9.71 -9.83
CA VAL A 362 -4.16 10.18 -8.71
C VAL A 362 -5.54 10.67 -9.14
N LYS A 363 -5.58 11.64 -10.08
CA LYS A 363 -6.84 12.25 -10.55
C LYS A 363 -7.75 11.24 -11.25
N ARG A 364 -7.17 10.38 -12.10
CA ARG A 364 -7.93 9.39 -12.87
C ARG A 364 -8.42 8.25 -11.99
N LEU A 365 -7.62 7.81 -11.02
CA LEU A 365 -8.01 6.79 -10.05
C LEU A 365 -9.20 7.27 -9.21
N ASN A 366 -9.11 8.50 -8.66
CA ASN A 366 -10.21 9.10 -7.91
C ASN A 366 -11.49 9.20 -8.75
N TYR A 367 -11.38 9.70 -9.99
CA TYR A 367 -12.52 9.75 -10.92
C TYR A 367 -13.15 8.38 -11.16
N ALA A 368 -12.33 7.35 -11.46
CA ALA A 368 -12.83 6.00 -11.73
C ALA A 368 -13.58 5.41 -10.53
N ILE A 369 -13.04 5.58 -9.32
CA ILE A 369 -13.66 5.10 -8.08
C ILE A 369 -14.99 5.82 -7.84
N GLU A 370 -15.02 7.15 -7.93
CA GLU A 370 -16.24 7.94 -7.72
C GLU A 370 -17.33 7.59 -8.75
N ARG A 371 -16.95 7.43 -10.02
CA ARG A 371 -17.88 7.04 -11.08
C ARG A 371 -18.43 5.63 -10.84
N TRP A 372 -17.56 4.69 -10.47
CA TRP A 372 -17.99 3.34 -10.10
C TRP A 372 -18.98 3.37 -8.94
N ASP A 373 -18.72 4.15 -7.89
CA ASP A 373 -19.63 4.27 -6.74
C ASP A 373 -21.00 4.80 -7.16
N LYS A 374 -21.04 5.82 -8.01
CA LYS A 374 -22.28 6.45 -8.50
C LYS A 374 -23.07 5.56 -9.44
N GLU A 375 -22.40 4.87 -10.35
CA GLU A 375 -23.04 4.19 -11.48
C GLU A 375 -23.21 2.68 -11.31
N VAL A 376 -22.37 2.04 -10.47
CA VAL A 376 -22.34 0.58 -10.27
C VAL A 376 -22.65 0.24 -8.81
N GLY A 377 -21.95 0.86 -7.86
CA GLY A 377 -22.08 0.58 -6.43
C GLY A 377 -23.42 1.02 -5.82
N ALA A 378 -23.92 2.20 -6.21
CA ALA A 378 -25.11 2.82 -5.63
C ALA A 378 -26.38 1.96 -5.70
N GLN A 379 -26.48 1.05 -6.67
CA GLN A 379 -27.65 0.19 -6.86
C GLN A 379 -27.66 -1.04 -5.95
N LYS A 380 -26.62 -1.27 -5.14
CA LYS A 380 -26.33 -2.57 -4.51
C LYS A 380 -25.96 -2.47 -3.02
N ILE A 381 -26.63 -1.58 -2.28
CA ILE A 381 -26.52 -1.54 -0.82
C ILE A 381 -27.23 -2.77 -0.23
N LYS A 382 -26.51 -3.58 0.54
CA LYS A 382 -27.09 -4.72 1.27
C LYS A 382 -28.18 -4.19 2.19
N LYS A 383 -29.45 -4.57 1.96
CA LYS A 383 -30.52 -4.33 2.95
C LYS A 383 -30.12 -5.13 4.20
N GLN A 384 -30.00 -4.43 5.32
CA GLN A 384 -29.64 -5.00 6.62
C GLN A 384 -30.67 -6.03 7.08
#